data_AF-A0A3S0A9M0-F1
#
_entry.id   AF-A0A3S0A9M0-F1
#
_cell.length_a   1.000
_cell.length_b   1.000
_cell.length_c   1.000
_cell.angle_alpha   90.00
_cell.angle_beta   90.00
_cell.angle_gamma   90.00
#
_symmetry.space_group_name_H-M   'P 1'
#
loop_
_entity.id
_entity.type
_entity.pdbx_description
1 polymer ?
#
loop_
_entity_poly.entity_id
_entity_poly.type
_entity_poly.pdbx_seq_one_letter_code
_entity_poly.pdbx_strand_id
1 'polypeptide(L)'
;MLIKFAPSQRSTIGVEWELQLINPQTNALAECAPEVLEAVEKQRPEHGILHSEMLRNTVELVSRKRTSVAECAADMNEGLSLLQPVLDELGVELAGGGSHPFANPTHELVSEHPRYKELVDRTQYWGRQMLIFGTHVHVGVEDRAKALPIARFLTTKIGLLQALTAASPFWDGIDTGYADNRAMMFQQLPTAGIPPELPTWENLEEYTDNMMRVGAIHHFDELRWDVRPAPHFGTVEARIADSSSNLAEVRALAALVHSLVEWASRELDAGRELPTLPHWYVEENKWRAARYGVGALLIDTDDGELMPMMLALPDLVEQLLPVAEDLDCAADLALAPQLVSDGVGYVRQRLVSKRAGTLDAVVAHSRAELKAGTPIAPALFVARQWRGSEEATRSEGSGHTPTSGNPDEPASQAQPHSAVSIPQTGAIDAQPRIREAYLHTPGSHSADLNLQLGGEQSAAASKATEKDRPTQWGAGAA
;
A
#
# COMPACT_ATOMS: atom_id res chain seq x y z
N MET A 1 31.91 -8.25 -7.43
CA MET A 1 31.59 -7.89 -8.83
C MET A 1 31.50 -6.37 -8.95
N LEU A 2 32.07 -5.74 -9.98
CA LEU A 2 31.89 -4.30 -10.21
C LEU A 2 30.47 -4.01 -10.72
N ILE A 3 29.72 -3.20 -10.00
CA ILE A 3 28.36 -2.78 -10.37
C ILE A 3 28.47 -1.39 -11.00
N LYS A 4 28.29 -1.33 -12.32
CA LYS A 4 28.24 -0.05 -13.05
C LYS A 4 26.91 0.64 -12.77
N PHE A 5 26.99 1.90 -12.39
CA PHE A 5 25.83 2.79 -12.29
C PHE A 5 25.71 3.58 -13.59
N ALA A 6 24.61 3.40 -14.32
CA ALA A 6 24.36 4.09 -15.57
C ALA A 6 24.26 5.60 -15.32
N PRO A 7 24.72 6.43 -16.27
CA PRO A 7 24.53 7.87 -16.16
C PRO A 7 23.04 8.19 -16.29
N SER A 8 22.51 8.94 -15.34
CA SER A 8 21.18 9.52 -15.43
C SER A 8 21.23 11.03 -15.21
N GLN A 9 20.25 11.73 -15.76
CA GLN A 9 20.09 13.14 -15.46
C GLN A 9 19.42 13.23 -14.09
N ARG A 10 19.89 14.16 -13.27
CA ARG A 10 19.29 14.46 -11.97
C ARG A 10 17.78 14.62 -12.09
N SER A 11 17.06 13.93 -11.24
CA SER A 11 15.62 14.10 -11.02
C SER A 11 14.76 13.90 -12.28
N THR A 12 15.25 13.13 -13.25
CA THR A 12 14.33 12.48 -14.20
C THR A 12 13.51 11.44 -13.45
N ILE A 13 12.26 11.23 -13.84
CA ILE A 13 11.33 10.33 -13.15
C ILE A 13 10.80 9.27 -14.11
N GLY A 14 10.57 8.07 -13.57
CA GLY A 14 9.82 6.99 -14.19
C GLY A 14 8.82 6.42 -13.18
N VAL A 15 7.65 5.99 -13.64
CA VAL A 15 6.60 5.39 -12.81
C VAL A 15 6.15 4.08 -13.44
N GLU A 16 6.04 3.05 -12.63
CA GLU A 16 5.47 1.74 -13.00
C GLU A 16 4.15 1.58 -12.23
N TRP A 17 3.09 1.13 -12.90
CA TRP A 17 1.77 0.94 -12.30
C TRP A 17 1.17 -0.38 -12.77
N GLU A 18 1.13 -1.36 -11.86
CA GLU A 18 0.60 -2.69 -12.12
C GLU A 18 -0.93 -2.68 -11.94
N LEU A 19 -1.66 -3.13 -12.95
CA LEU A 19 -3.12 -3.15 -12.99
C LEU A 19 -3.67 -4.55 -13.20
N GLN A 20 -4.79 -4.82 -12.54
CA GLN A 20 -5.50 -6.09 -12.56
C GLN A 20 -6.45 -6.12 -13.77
N LEU A 21 -6.47 -7.22 -14.52
CA LEU A 21 -7.48 -7.52 -15.54
C LEU A 21 -8.66 -8.23 -14.86
N ILE A 22 -9.86 -7.71 -15.07
CA ILE A 22 -11.08 -8.13 -14.36
C ILE A 22 -12.16 -8.53 -15.34
N ASN A 23 -12.80 -9.68 -15.09
CA ASN A 23 -14.06 -10.02 -15.72
C ASN A 23 -15.18 -9.17 -15.09
N PRO A 24 -15.84 -8.26 -15.84
CA PRO A 24 -16.75 -7.30 -15.25
C PRO A 24 -18.08 -7.90 -14.78
N GLN A 25 -18.42 -9.13 -15.19
CA GLN A 25 -19.64 -9.84 -14.77
C GLN A 25 -19.45 -10.58 -13.44
N THR A 26 -18.24 -11.10 -13.18
CA THR A 26 -17.95 -11.89 -11.97
C THR A 26 -17.06 -11.16 -10.97
N ASN A 27 -16.46 -10.03 -11.38
CA ASN A 27 -15.38 -9.33 -10.66
C ASN A 27 -14.16 -10.20 -10.36
N ALA A 28 -14.03 -11.38 -10.97
CA ALA A 28 -12.84 -12.22 -10.83
C ALA A 28 -11.72 -11.72 -11.75
N LEU A 29 -10.49 -12.13 -11.45
CA LEU A 29 -9.34 -11.89 -12.32
C LEU A 29 -9.53 -12.57 -13.69
N ALA A 30 -9.06 -11.91 -14.75
CA ALA A 30 -9.09 -12.40 -16.11
C ALA A 30 -7.65 -12.68 -16.60
N GLU A 31 -7.33 -13.96 -16.86
CA GLU A 31 -5.97 -14.43 -17.18
C GLU A 31 -5.59 -14.25 -18.67
N CYS A 32 -5.83 -13.05 -19.19
CA CYS A 32 -5.74 -12.70 -20.62
C CYS A 32 -4.68 -11.64 -20.97
N ALA A 33 -3.72 -11.35 -20.08
CA ALA A 33 -2.70 -10.35 -20.32
C ALA A 33 -1.87 -10.60 -21.59
N PRO A 34 -1.43 -11.83 -21.91
CA PRO A 34 -0.70 -12.09 -23.16
C PRO A 34 -1.51 -11.70 -24.40
N GLU A 35 -2.81 -12.03 -24.41
CA GLU A 35 -3.72 -11.74 -25.50
C GLU A 35 -3.96 -10.23 -25.64
N VAL A 36 -4.13 -9.53 -24.51
CA VAL A 36 -4.26 -8.07 -24.46
C VAL A 36 -3.01 -7.38 -25.02
N LEU A 37 -1.82 -7.78 -24.53
CA LEU A 37 -0.54 -7.17 -24.93
C LEU A 37 -0.23 -7.45 -26.41
N GLU A 38 -0.47 -8.67 -26.89
CA GLU A 38 -0.29 -9.02 -28.30
C GLU A 38 -1.22 -8.21 -29.20
N ALA A 39 -2.48 -8.01 -28.78
CA ALA A 39 -3.43 -7.21 -29.54
C ALA A 39 -3.04 -5.72 -29.59
N VAL A 40 -2.57 -5.14 -28.48
CA VAL A 40 -2.08 -3.75 -28.48
C VAL A 40 -0.83 -3.61 -29.34
N GLU A 41 0.15 -4.51 -29.21
CA GLU A 41 1.40 -4.45 -29.99
C GLU A 41 1.11 -4.53 -31.50
N LYS A 42 0.12 -5.34 -31.93
CA LYS A 42 -0.32 -5.37 -33.35
C LYS A 42 -0.92 -4.06 -33.82
N GLN A 43 -1.65 -3.35 -32.95
CA GLN A 43 -2.30 -2.08 -33.30
C GLN A 43 -1.32 -0.89 -33.24
N ARG A 44 -0.37 -0.93 -32.31
CA ARG A 44 0.61 0.12 -32.02
C ARG A 44 1.96 -0.50 -31.63
N PRO A 45 2.75 -0.95 -32.63
CA PRO A 45 4.08 -1.48 -32.36
C PRO A 45 4.99 -0.47 -31.67
N GLU A 46 5.94 -0.95 -30.88
CA GLU A 46 7.00 -0.13 -30.27
C GLU A 46 6.49 1.00 -29.35
N HIS A 47 5.28 0.86 -28.77
CA HIS A 47 4.69 1.90 -27.92
C HIS A 47 5.53 2.20 -26.65
N GLY A 48 6.23 1.17 -26.12
CA GLY A 48 7.19 1.28 -25.03
C GLY A 48 6.62 1.74 -23.67
N ILE A 49 5.35 1.40 -23.41
CA ILE A 49 4.61 1.78 -22.17
C ILE A 49 4.00 0.56 -21.48
N LEU A 50 3.45 -0.39 -22.23
CA LEU A 50 2.86 -1.61 -21.69
C LEU A 50 3.90 -2.73 -21.60
N HIS A 51 3.94 -3.39 -20.46
CA HIS A 51 4.85 -4.50 -20.21
C HIS A 51 4.09 -5.72 -19.67
N SER A 52 4.64 -6.90 -19.95
CA SER A 52 4.16 -8.17 -19.42
C SER A 52 4.70 -8.39 -18.02
N GLU A 53 3.85 -8.83 -17.09
CA GLU A 53 4.25 -9.19 -15.73
C GLU A 53 4.16 -10.71 -15.47
N MET A 54 4.55 -11.13 -14.26
CA MET A 54 4.61 -12.51 -13.81
C MET A 54 3.30 -13.26 -13.96
N LEU A 55 2.18 -12.61 -13.69
CA LEU A 55 0.86 -13.23 -13.70
C LEU A 55 0.10 -12.85 -14.97
N ARG A 56 -0.64 -13.81 -15.52
CA ARG A 56 -1.44 -13.61 -16.74
C ARG A 56 -2.65 -12.69 -16.54
N ASN A 57 -2.91 -12.27 -15.31
CA ASN A 57 -4.01 -11.37 -14.93
C ASN A 57 -3.56 -9.91 -14.75
N THR A 58 -2.31 -9.59 -15.08
CA THR A 58 -1.69 -8.29 -14.81
C THR A 58 -1.19 -7.63 -16.09
N VAL A 59 -1.43 -6.33 -16.22
CA VAL A 59 -0.71 -5.47 -17.18
C VAL A 59 0.04 -4.40 -16.40
N GLU A 60 1.26 -4.10 -16.82
CA GLU A 60 2.09 -3.06 -16.21
C GLU A 60 2.17 -1.85 -17.15
N LEU A 61 1.80 -0.67 -16.64
CA LEU A 61 2.04 0.60 -17.30
C LEU A 61 3.38 1.18 -16.80
N VAL A 62 4.33 1.36 -17.70
CA VAL A 62 5.65 1.93 -17.42
C VAL A 62 5.77 3.25 -18.16
N SER A 63 5.96 4.35 -17.43
CA SER A 63 6.20 5.63 -18.08
C SER A 63 7.55 5.61 -18.78
N ARG A 64 7.70 6.47 -19.78
CA ARG A 64 9.02 6.74 -20.34
C ARG A 64 9.87 7.45 -19.29
N LYS A 65 11.16 7.62 -19.57
CA LYS A 65 12.01 8.52 -18.77
C LYS A 65 11.53 9.95 -18.98
N ARG A 66 10.96 10.56 -17.95
CA ARG A 66 10.37 11.91 -17.97
C ARG A 66 11.12 12.86 -17.05
N THR A 67 10.72 14.13 -17.08
CA THR A 67 11.28 15.19 -16.24
C THR A 67 10.28 15.72 -15.21
N SER A 68 9.00 15.41 -15.37
CA SER A 68 7.96 15.79 -14.39
C SER A 68 6.93 14.68 -14.18
N VAL A 69 6.26 14.73 -13.04
CA VAL A 69 5.13 13.84 -12.69
C VAL A 69 3.98 13.97 -13.69
N ALA A 70 3.74 15.18 -14.20
CA ALA A 70 2.71 15.43 -15.19
C ALA A 70 2.96 14.69 -16.51
N GLU A 71 4.22 14.61 -16.96
CA GLU A 71 4.59 13.82 -18.14
C GLU A 71 4.42 12.31 -17.90
N CYS A 72 4.80 11.79 -16.73
CA CYS A 72 4.54 10.39 -16.37
C CYS A 72 3.03 10.09 -16.38
N ALA A 73 2.21 10.98 -15.83
CA ALA A 73 0.76 10.83 -15.84
C ALA A 73 0.16 10.89 -17.26
N ALA A 74 0.78 11.63 -18.19
CA ALA A 74 0.39 11.61 -19.59
C ALA A 74 0.70 10.25 -20.24
N ASP A 75 1.85 9.65 -19.95
CA ASP A 75 2.18 8.28 -20.39
C ASP A 75 1.20 7.24 -19.84
N MET A 76 0.79 7.36 -18.56
CA MET A 76 -0.22 6.47 -17.97
C MET A 76 -1.56 6.57 -18.71
N ASN A 77 -2.02 7.79 -19.00
CA ASN A 77 -3.25 8.00 -19.77
C ASN A 77 -3.15 7.48 -21.21
N GLU A 78 -1.98 7.62 -21.84
CA GLU A 78 -1.70 7.02 -23.15
C GLU A 78 -1.83 5.49 -23.06
N GLY A 79 -1.19 4.86 -22.08
CA GLY A 79 -1.28 3.41 -21.84
C GLY A 79 -2.72 2.93 -21.63
N LEU A 80 -3.49 3.62 -20.77
CA LEU A 80 -4.91 3.32 -20.56
C LEU A 80 -5.73 3.47 -21.86
N SER A 81 -5.45 4.51 -22.65
CA SER A 81 -6.13 4.75 -23.93
C SER A 81 -5.79 3.70 -24.99
N LEU A 82 -4.57 3.16 -24.96
CA LEU A 82 -4.15 2.06 -25.83
C LEU A 82 -4.83 0.74 -25.47
N LEU A 83 -5.01 0.47 -24.17
CA LEU A 83 -5.66 -0.74 -23.67
C LEU A 83 -7.17 -0.74 -23.94
N GLN A 84 -7.85 0.41 -23.80
CA GLN A 84 -9.32 0.48 -23.79
C GLN A 84 -10.00 -0.24 -24.97
N PRO A 85 -9.62 -0.04 -26.25
CA PRO A 85 -10.32 -0.71 -27.36
C PRO A 85 -10.16 -2.23 -27.35
N VAL A 86 -9.01 -2.73 -26.91
CA VAL A 86 -8.72 -4.17 -26.80
C VAL A 86 -9.52 -4.78 -25.65
N LEU A 87 -9.56 -4.08 -24.51
CA LEU A 87 -10.32 -4.50 -23.35
C LEU A 87 -11.83 -4.54 -23.64
N ASP A 88 -12.35 -3.54 -24.37
CA ASP A 88 -13.75 -3.50 -24.81
C ASP A 88 -14.10 -4.69 -25.71
N GLU A 89 -13.21 -5.06 -26.64
CA GLU A 89 -13.41 -6.21 -27.53
C GLU A 89 -13.42 -7.55 -26.77
N LEU A 90 -12.54 -7.68 -25.77
CA LEU A 90 -12.44 -8.88 -24.94
C LEU A 90 -13.49 -8.94 -23.82
N GLY A 91 -14.22 -7.85 -23.58
CA GLY A 91 -15.16 -7.75 -22.47
C GLY A 91 -14.49 -7.79 -21.10
N VAL A 92 -13.29 -7.22 -20.99
CA VAL A 92 -12.46 -7.17 -19.77
C VAL A 92 -12.34 -5.72 -19.31
N GLU A 93 -12.18 -5.50 -18.02
CA GLU A 93 -11.92 -4.17 -17.45
C GLU A 93 -10.66 -4.16 -16.57
N LEU A 94 -10.18 -2.97 -16.22
CA LEU A 94 -9.02 -2.79 -15.35
C LEU A 94 -9.43 -2.37 -13.94
N ALA A 95 -8.69 -2.82 -12.94
CA ALA A 95 -8.77 -2.35 -11.57
C ALA A 95 -7.37 -2.14 -10.98
N GLY A 96 -7.24 -1.20 -10.05
CA GLY A 96 -6.03 -1.07 -9.22
C GLY A 96 -6.25 -1.62 -7.80
N GLY A 97 -5.20 -1.57 -6.98
CA GLY A 97 -5.21 -2.07 -5.61
C GLY A 97 -4.10 -3.10 -5.38
N GLY A 98 -3.54 -3.12 -4.17
CA GLY A 98 -2.36 -3.93 -3.85
C GLY A 98 -2.58 -5.44 -3.80
N SER A 99 -3.84 -5.87 -3.64
CA SER A 99 -4.27 -7.26 -3.74
C SER A 99 -5.66 -7.34 -4.37
N HIS A 100 -6.01 -8.49 -4.94
CA HIS A 100 -7.39 -8.78 -5.30
C HIS A 100 -8.19 -9.21 -4.05
N PRO A 101 -9.39 -8.65 -3.78
CA PRO A 101 -10.06 -8.86 -2.49
C PRO A 101 -10.43 -10.30 -2.15
N PHE A 102 -10.75 -11.13 -3.15
CA PHE A 102 -11.26 -12.49 -2.95
C PHE A 102 -10.68 -13.54 -3.88
N ALA A 103 -9.67 -13.19 -4.70
CA ALA A 103 -9.09 -14.19 -5.59
C ALA A 103 -8.25 -15.16 -4.76
N ASN A 104 -8.25 -16.43 -5.17
CA ASN A 104 -7.41 -17.42 -4.53
C ASN A 104 -6.04 -17.42 -5.24
N PRO A 105 -4.97 -16.97 -4.57
CA PRO A 105 -3.67 -16.81 -5.22
C PRO A 105 -3.08 -18.13 -5.73
N THR A 106 -3.48 -19.28 -5.16
CA THR A 106 -2.94 -20.58 -5.57
C THR A 106 -3.51 -21.11 -6.88
N HIS A 107 -4.58 -20.50 -7.39
CA HIS A 107 -5.24 -20.91 -8.64
C HIS A 107 -4.82 -20.06 -9.84
N GLU A 108 -4.07 -18.98 -9.65
CA GLU A 108 -3.71 -18.04 -10.71
C GLU A 108 -2.54 -18.56 -11.57
N LEU A 109 -2.64 -18.32 -12.88
CA LEU A 109 -1.67 -18.77 -13.86
C LEU A 109 -0.49 -17.80 -14.00
N VAL A 110 0.70 -18.38 -13.90
CA VAL A 110 1.98 -17.70 -14.13
C VAL A 110 2.27 -17.63 -15.63
N SER A 111 2.73 -16.48 -16.10
CA SER A 111 3.19 -16.25 -17.48
C SER A 111 4.31 -17.22 -17.87
N GLU A 112 4.37 -17.62 -19.14
CA GLU A 112 5.30 -18.66 -19.64
C GLU A 112 6.79 -18.24 -19.73
N HIS A 113 7.22 -17.24 -18.96
CA HIS A 113 8.61 -16.79 -18.96
C HIS A 113 9.48 -17.65 -18.01
N PRO A 114 10.64 -18.19 -18.45
CA PRO A 114 11.46 -19.10 -17.64
C PRO A 114 11.82 -18.58 -16.23
N ARG A 115 12.12 -17.27 -16.11
CA ARG A 115 12.46 -16.61 -14.84
C ARG A 115 11.37 -16.75 -13.77
N TYR A 116 10.10 -16.74 -14.16
CA TYR A 116 8.98 -16.78 -13.23
C TYR A 116 8.72 -18.20 -12.73
N LYS A 117 8.91 -19.20 -13.61
CA LYS A 117 8.85 -20.61 -13.21
C LYS A 117 9.93 -20.96 -12.19
N GLU A 118 11.14 -20.45 -12.38
CA GLU A 118 12.24 -20.62 -11.43
C GLU A 118 11.95 -19.96 -10.08
N LEU A 119 11.39 -18.75 -10.08
CA LEU A 119 10.98 -18.06 -8.84
C LEU A 119 9.97 -18.89 -8.05
N VAL A 120 8.91 -19.39 -8.71
CA VAL A 120 7.87 -20.20 -8.06
C VAL A 120 8.42 -21.55 -7.58
N ASP A 121 9.30 -22.19 -8.34
CA ASP A 121 9.92 -23.44 -7.92
C ASP A 121 10.86 -23.22 -6.71
N ARG A 122 11.58 -22.11 -6.67
CA ARG A 122 12.46 -21.79 -5.52
C ARG A 122 11.68 -21.44 -4.25
N THR A 123 10.54 -20.77 -4.38
CA THR A 123 9.81 -20.16 -3.26
C THR A 123 8.55 -20.93 -2.86
N GLN A 124 8.17 -21.93 -3.66
CA GLN A 124 7.09 -22.90 -3.39
C GLN A 124 5.79 -22.21 -2.96
N TYR A 125 5.29 -22.52 -1.75
CA TYR A 125 4.02 -21.99 -1.26
C TYR A 125 3.97 -20.46 -1.31
N TRP A 126 5.02 -19.78 -0.85
CA TRP A 126 5.07 -18.32 -0.81
C TRP A 126 5.14 -17.69 -2.20
N GLY A 127 5.84 -18.34 -3.15
CA GLY A 127 5.84 -17.90 -4.55
C GLY A 127 4.45 -17.90 -5.16
N ARG A 128 3.64 -18.92 -4.84
CA ARG A 128 2.24 -19.01 -5.28
C ARG A 128 1.32 -18.02 -4.56
N GLN A 129 1.77 -17.34 -3.52
CA GLN A 129 1.01 -16.28 -2.86
C GLN A 129 1.27 -14.90 -3.48
N MET A 130 2.11 -14.76 -4.51
CA MET A 130 2.52 -13.46 -5.05
C MET A 130 1.48 -12.83 -5.99
N LEU A 131 0.19 -12.91 -5.64
CA LEU A 131 -0.91 -12.18 -6.26
C LEU A 131 -1.01 -10.78 -5.65
N ILE A 132 0.01 -9.98 -5.90
CA ILE A 132 0.19 -8.63 -5.35
C ILE A 132 0.55 -7.67 -6.47
N PHE A 133 0.14 -6.41 -6.32
CA PHE A 133 0.30 -5.40 -7.34
C PHE A 133 0.91 -4.14 -6.74
N GLY A 134 1.88 -3.53 -7.43
CA GLY A 134 2.63 -2.37 -6.95
C GLY A 134 2.48 -1.12 -7.82
N THR A 135 2.82 0.02 -7.23
CA THR A 135 3.24 1.22 -7.95
C THR A 135 4.70 1.49 -7.61
N HIS A 136 5.58 1.56 -8.60
CA HIS A 136 7.01 1.84 -8.38
C HIS A 136 7.38 3.20 -8.95
N VAL A 137 8.32 3.88 -8.27
CA VAL A 137 8.81 5.19 -8.69
C VAL A 137 10.32 5.17 -8.78
N HIS A 138 10.84 5.46 -9.97
CA HIS A 138 12.25 5.66 -10.25
C HIS A 138 12.58 7.13 -10.29
N VAL A 139 13.66 7.54 -9.62
CA VAL A 139 14.19 8.90 -9.72
C VAL A 139 15.67 8.85 -10.08
N GLY A 140 16.03 9.53 -11.17
CA GLY A 140 17.38 9.63 -11.70
C GLY A 140 18.31 10.36 -10.74
N VAL A 141 19.48 9.75 -10.51
CA VAL A 141 20.54 10.32 -9.68
C VAL A 141 21.77 10.47 -10.55
N GLU A 142 22.32 11.68 -10.61
CA GLU A 142 23.42 12.04 -11.50
C GLU A 142 24.79 11.51 -11.05
N ASP A 143 24.92 11.20 -9.76
CA ASP A 143 26.15 10.69 -9.16
C ASP A 143 25.86 9.43 -8.34
N ARG A 144 26.58 8.35 -8.66
CA ARG A 144 26.56 7.07 -7.94
C ARG A 144 26.80 7.26 -6.43
N ALA A 145 27.65 8.20 -6.04
CA ALA A 145 27.96 8.46 -4.63
C ALA A 145 26.72 8.86 -3.80
N LYS A 146 25.68 9.40 -4.46
CA LYS A 146 24.42 9.79 -3.81
C LYS A 146 23.39 8.65 -3.74
N ALA A 147 23.49 7.64 -4.60
CA ALA A 147 22.44 6.62 -4.76
C ALA A 147 22.15 5.84 -3.47
N LEU A 148 23.20 5.34 -2.78
CA LEU A 148 23.02 4.61 -1.52
C LEU A 148 22.58 5.50 -0.35
N PRO A 149 23.19 6.68 -0.11
CA PRO A 149 22.68 7.61 0.91
C PRO A 149 21.21 7.99 0.72
N ILE A 150 20.79 8.29 -0.52
CA ILE A 150 19.39 8.61 -0.82
C ILE A 150 18.48 7.40 -0.59
N ALA A 151 18.89 6.19 -1.01
CA ALA A 151 18.11 4.97 -0.77
C ALA A 151 17.92 4.69 0.73
N ARG A 152 18.98 4.87 1.54
CA ARG A 152 18.92 4.75 3.00
C ARG A 152 18.00 5.81 3.63
N PHE A 153 18.06 7.05 3.16
CA PHE A 153 17.14 8.09 3.60
C PHE A 153 15.69 7.75 3.29
N LEU A 154 15.39 7.34 2.05
CA LEU A 154 14.03 6.91 1.67
C LEU A 154 13.55 5.71 2.51
N THR A 155 14.45 4.82 2.91
CA THR A 155 14.13 3.70 3.80
C THR A 155 13.57 4.19 5.15
N THR A 156 14.02 5.34 5.67
CA THR A 156 13.41 5.96 6.87
C THR A 156 11.98 6.43 6.66
N LYS A 157 11.56 6.64 5.41
CA LYS A 157 10.23 7.13 5.04
C LYS A 157 9.26 6.02 4.63
N ILE A 158 9.69 4.74 4.68
CA ILE A 158 8.88 3.57 4.30
C ILE A 158 7.54 3.57 5.02
N GLY A 159 7.52 3.77 6.34
CA GLY A 159 6.27 3.74 7.11
C GLY A 159 5.24 4.76 6.61
N LEU A 160 5.68 5.96 6.26
CA LEU A 160 4.81 7.02 5.74
C LEU A 160 4.33 6.71 4.31
N LEU A 161 5.25 6.33 3.42
CA LEU A 161 4.93 5.99 2.02
C LEU A 161 3.95 4.81 1.97
N GLN A 162 4.23 3.73 2.70
CA GLN A 162 3.40 2.54 2.75
C GLN A 162 2.02 2.83 3.33
N ALA A 163 1.94 3.56 4.45
CA ALA A 163 0.66 3.91 5.07
C ALA A 163 -0.25 4.74 4.16
N LEU A 164 0.33 5.67 3.39
CA LEU A 164 -0.39 6.52 2.45
C LEU A 164 -0.97 5.71 1.28
N THR A 165 -0.21 4.74 0.76
CA THR A 165 -0.59 3.97 -0.44
C THR A 165 -1.33 2.68 -0.15
N ALA A 166 -1.42 2.25 1.11
CA ALA A 166 -2.04 0.99 1.52
C ALA A 166 -3.44 0.79 0.90
N ALA A 167 -3.59 -0.30 0.15
CA ALA A 167 -4.77 -0.66 -0.64
C ALA A 167 -4.94 -2.18 -0.78
N SER A 168 -4.48 -2.96 0.19
CA SER A 168 -4.57 -4.44 0.20
C SER A 168 -5.06 -5.02 1.54
N PRO A 169 -6.21 -4.58 2.10
CA PRO A 169 -6.71 -5.08 3.38
C PRO A 169 -7.25 -6.52 3.32
N PHE A 170 -7.61 -7.01 2.12
CA PHE A 170 -8.24 -8.31 1.93
C PHE A 170 -7.29 -9.33 1.28
N TRP A 171 -7.44 -10.60 1.65
CA TRP A 171 -6.71 -11.73 1.06
C TRP A 171 -7.57 -12.98 1.06
N ASP A 172 -7.78 -13.60 -0.11
CA ASP A 172 -8.59 -14.83 -0.27
C ASP A 172 -9.98 -14.73 0.42
N GLY A 173 -10.61 -13.56 0.32
CA GLY A 173 -11.94 -13.29 0.86
C GLY A 173 -11.97 -12.88 2.33
N ILE A 174 -10.81 -12.77 2.98
CA ILE A 174 -10.68 -12.46 4.41
C ILE A 174 -10.21 -11.01 4.58
N ASP A 175 -10.86 -10.24 5.46
CA ASP A 175 -10.24 -9.01 5.99
C ASP A 175 -9.10 -9.43 6.92
N THR A 176 -7.87 -9.19 6.46
CA THR A 176 -6.65 -9.64 7.14
C THR A 176 -6.40 -8.91 8.45
N GLY A 177 -7.09 -7.79 8.68
CA GLY A 177 -6.78 -6.84 9.74
C GLY A 177 -5.57 -5.94 9.44
N TYR A 178 -4.87 -6.12 8.30
CA TYR A 178 -3.82 -5.22 7.83
C TYR A 178 -4.39 -4.15 6.89
N ALA A 179 -3.73 -3.00 6.80
CA ALA A 179 -4.00 -1.98 5.79
C ALA A 179 -3.31 -2.33 4.47
N ASP A 180 -2.08 -2.83 4.58
CA ASP A 180 -1.23 -3.29 3.48
C ASP A 180 -0.79 -4.73 3.75
N ASN A 181 -1.50 -5.71 3.17
CA ASN A 181 -1.14 -7.12 3.25
C ASN A 181 -0.04 -7.49 2.23
N ARG A 182 0.09 -6.72 1.14
CA ARG A 182 1.16 -6.93 0.14
C ARG A 182 2.52 -6.89 0.80
N ALA A 183 2.79 -5.91 1.66
CA ALA A 183 4.04 -5.79 2.41
C ALA A 183 4.33 -7.05 3.25
N MET A 184 3.29 -7.66 3.83
CA MET A 184 3.40 -8.86 4.66
C MET A 184 3.65 -10.14 3.84
N MET A 185 3.10 -10.22 2.64
CA MET A 185 3.36 -11.31 1.69
C MET A 185 4.76 -11.19 1.10
N PHE A 186 5.14 -10.00 0.65
CA PHE A 186 6.39 -9.79 -0.08
C PHE A 186 7.64 -10.12 0.75
N GLN A 187 7.64 -9.82 2.05
CA GLN A 187 8.75 -10.13 2.96
C GLN A 187 9.00 -11.63 3.20
N GLN A 188 8.11 -12.53 2.75
CA GLN A 188 8.33 -13.97 2.82
C GLN A 188 9.33 -14.46 1.75
N LEU A 189 9.58 -13.65 0.73
CA LEU A 189 10.53 -14.00 -0.32
C LEU A 189 11.98 -13.78 0.15
N PRO A 190 12.92 -14.68 -0.19
CA PRO A 190 14.32 -14.44 0.07
C PRO A 190 14.76 -13.16 -0.65
N THR A 191 15.59 -12.35 0.02
CA THR A 191 16.12 -11.06 -0.49
C THR A 191 15.08 -9.95 -0.69
N ALA A 192 13.83 -10.15 -0.23
CA ALA A 192 12.81 -9.11 -0.23
C ALA A 192 12.75 -8.36 1.10
N GLY A 193 12.23 -7.12 1.06
CA GLY A 193 12.01 -6.29 2.25
C GLY A 193 13.02 -5.15 2.41
N ILE A 194 13.30 -4.77 3.65
CA ILE A 194 14.13 -3.59 3.93
C ILE A 194 15.58 -3.91 3.51
N PRO A 195 16.26 -3.02 2.76
CA PRO A 195 17.63 -3.24 2.38
C PRO A 195 18.55 -3.30 3.62
N PRO A 196 19.60 -4.15 3.60
CA PRO A 196 20.61 -4.14 4.67
C PRO A 196 21.34 -2.79 4.70
N GLU A 197 21.89 -2.43 5.86
CA GLU A 197 22.70 -1.22 5.98
C GLU A 197 24.05 -1.41 5.28
N LEU A 198 24.19 -0.81 4.10
CA LEU A 198 25.39 -0.85 3.28
C LEU A 198 25.99 0.57 3.18
N PRO A 199 27.09 0.87 3.88
CA PRO A 199 27.62 2.24 3.97
C PRO A 199 28.20 2.77 2.66
N THR A 200 28.75 1.89 1.82
CA THR A 200 29.47 2.26 0.60
C THR A 200 29.02 1.44 -0.61
N TRP A 201 29.31 1.95 -1.81
CA TRP A 201 29.03 1.24 -3.05
C TRP A 201 29.84 -0.06 -3.13
N GLU A 202 31.06 -0.06 -2.61
CA GLU A 202 31.92 -1.22 -2.51
C GLU A 202 31.30 -2.31 -1.61
N ASN A 203 30.63 -1.93 -0.53
CA ASN A 203 29.87 -2.90 0.29
C ASN A 203 28.66 -3.48 -0.45
N LEU A 204 27.99 -2.70 -1.31
CA LEU A 204 26.93 -3.21 -2.19
C LEU A 204 27.48 -4.20 -3.22
N GLU A 205 28.63 -3.89 -3.81
CA GLU A 205 29.34 -4.78 -4.74
C GLU A 205 29.76 -6.09 -4.08
N GLU A 206 30.29 -6.03 -2.86
CA GLU A 206 30.65 -7.20 -2.05
C GLU A 206 29.41 -8.01 -1.66
N TYR A 207 28.35 -7.35 -1.16
CA TYR A 207 27.10 -8.00 -0.80
C TYR A 207 26.51 -8.74 -2.01
N THR A 208 26.42 -8.08 -3.17
CA THR A 208 25.88 -8.68 -4.39
C THR A 208 26.73 -9.87 -4.85
N ASP A 209 28.06 -9.74 -4.84
CA ASP A 209 28.97 -10.82 -5.21
C ASP A 209 28.79 -12.05 -4.32
N ASN A 210 28.66 -11.82 -3.01
CA ASN A 210 28.42 -12.88 -2.03
C ASN A 210 27.06 -13.55 -2.26
N MET A 211 26.00 -12.79 -2.50
CA MET A 211 24.66 -13.32 -2.77
C MET A 211 24.60 -14.13 -4.08
N MET A 212 25.33 -13.70 -5.12
CA MET A 212 25.47 -14.46 -6.35
C MET A 212 26.28 -15.74 -6.13
N ARG A 213 27.38 -15.66 -5.38
CA ARG A 213 28.27 -16.79 -5.10
C ARG A 213 27.58 -17.93 -4.35
N VAL A 214 26.70 -17.61 -3.40
CA VAL A 214 25.91 -18.62 -2.66
C VAL A 214 24.66 -19.08 -3.42
N GLY A 215 24.40 -18.52 -4.61
CA GLY A 215 23.24 -18.87 -5.44
C GLY A 215 21.91 -18.31 -4.93
N ALA A 216 21.94 -17.27 -4.09
CA ALA A 216 20.72 -16.63 -3.60
C ALA A 216 20.06 -15.74 -4.69
N ILE A 217 20.87 -15.17 -5.58
CA ILE A 217 20.44 -14.38 -6.75
C ILE A 217 21.31 -14.72 -7.96
N HIS A 218 20.79 -14.57 -9.18
CA HIS A 218 21.59 -14.69 -10.42
C HIS A 218 21.98 -13.35 -11.02
N HIS A 219 21.25 -12.29 -10.67
CA HIS A 219 21.43 -10.93 -11.15
C HIS A 219 21.03 -9.93 -10.07
N PHE A 220 21.51 -8.69 -10.17
CA PHE A 220 21.24 -7.64 -9.18
C PHE A 220 19.73 -7.37 -9.02
N ASP A 221 18.98 -7.44 -10.13
CA ASP A 221 17.55 -7.14 -10.15
C ASP A 221 16.69 -8.14 -9.35
N GLU A 222 17.27 -9.29 -8.95
CA GLU A 222 16.64 -10.22 -8.01
C GLU A 222 16.67 -9.77 -6.55
N LEU A 223 17.42 -8.72 -6.21
CA LEU A 223 17.35 -8.07 -4.90
C LEU A 223 16.04 -7.26 -4.81
N ARG A 224 15.05 -7.84 -4.14
CA ARG A 224 13.66 -7.36 -4.07
C ARG A 224 13.45 -6.39 -2.92
N TRP A 225 14.36 -5.43 -2.76
CA TRP A 225 14.27 -4.47 -1.66
C TRP A 225 13.13 -3.47 -1.86
N ASP A 226 12.56 -3.02 -0.76
CA ASP A 226 11.50 -2.00 -0.73
C ASP A 226 11.99 -0.68 -1.34
N VAL A 227 13.25 -0.33 -1.09
CA VAL A 227 13.97 0.78 -1.73
C VAL A 227 15.32 0.25 -2.20
N ARG A 228 15.73 0.56 -3.43
CA ARG A 228 17.05 0.16 -3.93
C ARG A 228 17.64 1.16 -4.93
N PRO A 229 18.97 1.22 -5.08
CA PRO A 229 19.54 1.73 -6.32
C PRO A 229 19.15 0.79 -7.47
N ALA A 230 18.88 1.33 -8.65
CA ALA A 230 18.72 0.57 -9.89
C ALA A 230 19.89 0.94 -10.83
N PRO A 231 21.02 0.21 -10.77
CA PRO A 231 22.24 0.60 -11.47
C PRO A 231 22.09 0.65 -12.98
N HIS A 232 21.25 -0.19 -13.56
CA HIS A 232 20.98 -0.21 -15.01
C HIS A 232 20.32 1.08 -15.52
N PHE A 233 19.56 1.77 -14.66
CA PHE A 233 18.86 3.01 -15.02
C PHE A 233 19.54 4.27 -14.46
N GLY A 234 20.47 4.11 -13.51
CA GLY A 234 21.06 5.25 -12.82
C GLY A 234 20.06 5.95 -11.90
N THR A 235 19.18 5.18 -11.27
CA THR A 235 18.09 5.71 -10.44
C THR A 235 18.15 5.16 -9.02
N VAL A 236 17.42 5.80 -8.10
CA VAL A 236 16.91 5.17 -6.89
C VAL A 236 15.44 4.83 -7.13
N GLU A 237 15.04 3.65 -6.71
CA GLU A 237 13.73 3.06 -6.98
C GLU A 237 13.00 2.80 -5.65
N ALA A 238 11.77 3.30 -5.55
CA ALA A 238 10.83 3.05 -4.45
C ALA A 238 9.77 2.04 -4.89
N ARG A 239 9.74 0.85 -4.25
CA ARG A 239 8.86 -0.29 -4.58
C ARG A 239 7.84 -0.65 -3.48
N ILE A 240 7.71 0.24 -2.50
CA ILE A 240 6.99 0.03 -1.24
C ILE A 240 5.48 0.01 -1.44
N ALA A 241 5.00 0.80 -2.40
CA ALA A 241 3.58 1.10 -2.51
C ALA A 241 2.77 -0.05 -3.10
N ASP A 242 1.61 -0.29 -2.50
CA ASP A 242 0.50 -0.95 -3.17
C ASP A 242 0.14 -0.23 -4.47
N SER A 243 -0.29 -1.00 -5.47
CA SER A 243 -0.88 -0.43 -6.68
C SER A 243 -2.07 0.46 -6.30
N SER A 244 -2.07 1.68 -6.82
CA SER A 244 -3.12 2.65 -6.57
C SER A 244 -4.37 2.33 -7.40
N SER A 245 -5.57 2.69 -6.91
CA SER A 245 -6.81 2.44 -7.65
C SER A 245 -7.05 3.44 -8.77
N ASN A 246 -6.34 4.57 -8.76
CA ASN A 246 -6.57 5.70 -9.67
C ASN A 246 -5.31 6.55 -9.88
N LEU A 247 -5.32 7.36 -10.95
CA LEU A 247 -4.16 8.14 -11.37
C LEU A 247 -3.80 9.27 -10.39
N ALA A 248 -4.76 9.90 -9.70
CA ALA A 248 -4.45 10.94 -8.71
C ALA A 248 -3.58 10.41 -7.56
N GLU A 249 -3.82 9.17 -7.11
CA GLU A 249 -2.99 8.51 -6.11
C GLU A 249 -1.59 8.17 -6.62
N VAL A 250 -1.47 7.68 -7.87
CA VAL A 250 -0.17 7.46 -8.52
C VAL A 250 0.63 8.76 -8.59
N ARG A 251 -0.01 9.88 -8.95
CA ARG A 251 0.61 11.21 -9.02
C ARG A 251 1.08 11.70 -7.65
N ALA A 252 0.26 11.51 -6.61
CA ALA A 252 0.62 11.88 -5.24
C ALA A 252 1.87 11.13 -4.76
N LEU A 253 1.92 9.81 -4.97
CA LEU A 253 3.08 8.99 -4.63
C LEU A 253 4.32 9.42 -5.43
N ALA A 254 4.17 9.58 -6.75
CA ALA A 254 5.25 10.00 -7.63
C ALA A 254 5.84 11.34 -7.21
N ALA A 255 5.02 12.36 -6.95
CA ALA A 255 5.46 13.67 -6.51
C ALA A 255 6.15 13.65 -5.16
N LEU A 256 5.65 12.85 -4.21
CA LEU A 256 6.26 12.70 -2.90
C LEU A 256 7.64 12.05 -2.98
N VAL A 257 7.79 10.94 -3.72
CA VAL A 257 9.09 10.28 -3.92
C VAL A 257 10.05 11.16 -4.72
N HIS A 258 9.58 11.82 -5.78
CA HIS A 258 10.38 12.74 -6.61
C HIS A 258 10.96 13.87 -5.77
N SER A 259 10.11 14.50 -4.94
CA SER A 259 10.50 15.60 -4.07
C SER A 259 11.45 15.13 -2.96
N LEU A 260 11.22 13.97 -2.34
CA LEU A 260 12.11 13.39 -1.33
C LEU A 260 13.52 13.13 -1.88
N VAL A 261 13.62 12.55 -3.07
CA VAL A 261 14.92 12.23 -3.70
C VAL A 261 15.65 13.51 -4.08
N GLU A 262 14.98 14.46 -4.72
CA GLU A 262 15.59 15.74 -5.10
C GLU A 262 16.02 16.54 -3.86
N TRP A 263 15.17 16.60 -2.82
CA TRP A 263 15.52 17.22 -1.54
C TRP A 263 16.78 16.59 -0.96
N ALA A 264 16.82 15.27 -0.85
CA ALA A 264 17.99 14.55 -0.33
C ALA A 264 19.24 14.81 -1.18
N SER A 265 19.11 14.88 -2.51
CA SER A 265 20.23 15.22 -3.40
C SER A 265 20.78 16.63 -3.13
N ARG A 266 19.90 17.63 -2.90
CA ARG A 266 20.29 19.01 -2.53
C ARG A 266 20.98 19.09 -1.17
N GLU A 267 20.51 18.32 -0.18
CA GLU A 267 21.15 18.25 1.13
C GLU A 267 22.58 17.72 1.03
N LEU A 268 22.79 16.65 0.25
CA LEU A 268 24.11 16.07 0.01
C LEU A 268 25.05 17.04 -0.73
N ASP A 269 24.56 17.77 -1.74
CA ASP A 269 25.35 18.80 -2.43
C ASP A 269 25.81 19.91 -1.50
N ALA A 270 24.97 20.25 -0.51
CA ALA A 270 25.29 21.23 0.49
C ALA A 270 26.18 20.68 1.63
N GLY A 271 26.63 19.42 1.52
CA GLY A 271 27.47 18.76 2.51
C GLY A 271 26.76 18.43 3.83
N ARG A 272 25.43 18.37 3.83
CA ARG A 272 24.62 17.99 5.00
C ARG A 272 24.40 16.48 5.04
N GLU A 273 24.26 15.96 6.25
CA GLU A 273 23.89 14.56 6.47
C GLU A 273 22.37 14.37 6.32
N LEU A 274 21.98 13.25 5.73
CA LEU A 274 20.58 12.89 5.60
C LEU A 274 20.07 12.24 6.90
N PRO A 275 18.79 12.45 7.28
CA PRO A 275 18.19 11.76 8.41
C PRO A 275 18.32 10.23 8.29
N THR A 276 18.64 9.57 9.40
CA THR A 276 18.71 8.11 9.51
C THR A 276 17.88 7.63 10.69
N LEU A 277 17.39 6.38 10.60
CA LEU A 277 16.82 5.66 11.72
C LEU A 277 17.57 4.33 11.89
N PRO A 278 17.73 3.83 13.14
CA PRO A 278 18.19 2.47 13.35
C PRO A 278 17.34 1.45 12.59
N HIS A 279 17.97 0.43 12.01
CA HIS A 279 17.30 -0.59 11.21
C HIS A 279 16.04 -1.19 11.88
N TRP A 280 16.12 -1.52 13.17
CA TRP A 280 15.00 -2.10 13.91
C TRP A 280 13.80 -1.14 14.06
N TYR A 281 14.02 0.18 14.04
CA TYR A 281 12.92 1.16 14.00
C TYR A 281 12.30 1.27 12.61
N VAL A 282 13.09 1.12 11.55
CA VAL A 282 12.56 1.02 10.19
C VAL A 282 11.68 -0.22 10.06
N GLU A 283 12.14 -1.38 10.56
CA GLU A 283 11.36 -2.63 10.55
C GLU A 283 10.04 -2.47 11.32
N GLU A 284 10.09 -1.89 12.52
CA GLU A 284 8.89 -1.62 13.32
C GLU A 284 7.95 -0.64 12.60
N ASN A 285 8.47 0.44 11.99
CA ASN A 285 7.67 1.39 11.23
C ASN A 285 7.00 0.75 10.01
N LYS A 286 7.71 -0.14 9.30
CA LYS A 286 7.15 -0.91 8.19
C LYS A 286 5.99 -1.79 8.66
N TRP A 287 6.17 -2.51 9.77
CA TRP A 287 5.11 -3.35 10.33
C TRP A 287 3.90 -2.52 10.81
N ARG A 288 4.13 -1.42 11.53
CA ARG A 288 3.06 -0.53 12.00
C ARG A 288 2.28 0.08 10.86
N ALA A 289 2.96 0.55 9.83
CA ALA A 289 2.31 1.06 8.63
C ALA A 289 1.48 -0.02 7.93
N ALA A 290 2.01 -1.26 7.82
CA ALA A 290 1.28 -2.37 7.22
C ALA A 290 0.02 -2.69 8.01
N ARG A 291 0.11 -2.70 9.34
CA ARG A 291 -1.00 -3.08 10.23
C ARG A 291 -2.05 -1.99 10.40
N TYR A 292 -1.63 -0.74 10.56
CA TYR A 292 -2.49 0.37 10.98
C TYR A 292 -2.74 1.42 9.88
N GLY A 293 -2.01 1.37 8.77
CA GLY A 293 -2.12 2.34 7.68
C GLY A 293 -1.87 3.77 8.17
N VAL A 294 -2.69 4.72 7.71
CA VAL A 294 -2.62 6.14 8.13
C VAL A 294 -2.87 6.34 9.63
N GLY A 295 -3.44 5.34 10.32
CA GLY A 295 -3.62 5.36 11.78
C GLY A 295 -2.36 4.99 12.58
N ALA A 296 -1.21 4.77 11.93
CA ALA A 296 0.02 4.37 12.59
C ALA A 296 0.70 5.51 13.40
N LEU A 297 1.28 5.13 14.54
CA LEU A 297 2.31 5.92 15.24
C LEU A 297 3.68 5.48 14.74
N LEU A 298 4.31 6.31 13.93
CA LEU A 298 5.65 6.06 13.41
C LEU A 298 6.70 6.57 14.39
N ILE A 299 7.82 5.86 14.46
CA ILE A 299 9.02 6.28 15.18
C ILE A 299 9.74 7.28 14.28
N ASP A 300 9.92 8.52 14.74
CA ASP A 300 10.43 9.64 13.95
C ASP A 300 11.90 9.98 14.26
N THR A 301 12.36 9.64 15.46
CA THR A 301 13.74 9.93 15.92
C THR A 301 14.48 8.67 16.36
N ASP A 302 15.80 8.76 16.43
CA ASP A 302 16.71 7.74 16.98
C ASP A 302 16.49 7.48 18.48
N ASP A 303 16.01 8.48 19.22
CA ASP A 303 15.58 8.35 20.62
C ASP A 303 14.22 7.63 20.79
N GLY A 304 13.54 7.31 19.68
CA GLY A 304 12.30 6.55 19.69
C GLY A 304 11.02 7.37 19.88
N GLU A 305 11.06 8.69 19.63
CA GLU A 305 9.86 9.55 19.69
C GLU A 305 8.83 9.10 18.64
N LEU A 306 7.56 9.09 19.06
CA LEU A 306 6.45 8.67 18.22
C LEU A 306 5.73 9.87 17.61
N MET A 307 5.51 9.82 16.30
CA MET A 307 4.74 10.79 15.54
C MET A 307 3.54 10.10 14.86
N PRO A 308 2.31 10.59 15.07
CA PRO A 308 1.18 10.15 14.27
C PRO A 308 1.43 10.46 12.79
N MET A 309 1.30 9.45 11.91
CA MET A 309 1.57 9.61 10.48
C MET A 309 0.75 10.77 9.86
N MET A 310 -0.51 10.93 10.28
CA MET A 310 -1.39 11.99 9.80
C MET A 310 -0.92 13.41 10.16
N LEU A 311 -0.10 13.56 11.21
CA LEU A 311 0.52 14.83 11.57
C LEU A 311 1.88 15.02 10.90
N ALA A 312 2.63 13.93 10.68
CA ALA A 312 3.92 13.97 10.00
C ALA A 312 3.81 14.37 8.51
N LEU A 313 2.74 13.94 7.83
CA LEU A 313 2.59 14.13 6.39
C LEU A 313 2.46 15.62 5.98
N PRO A 314 1.59 16.45 6.60
CA PRO A 314 1.52 17.88 6.29
C PRO A 314 2.85 18.62 6.47
N ASP A 315 3.56 18.38 7.57
CA ASP A 315 4.85 19.01 7.87
C ASP A 315 5.90 18.63 6.81
N LEU A 316 5.93 17.35 6.40
CA LEU A 316 6.81 16.89 5.33
C LEU A 316 6.45 17.51 3.97
N VAL A 317 5.16 17.64 3.66
CA VAL A 317 4.71 18.28 2.41
C VAL A 317 5.09 19.75 2.38
N GLU A 318 4.94 20.47 3.49
CA GLU A 318 5.39 21.86 3.62
C GLU A 318 6.90 21.99 3.42
N GLN A 319 7.68 21.09 4.03
CA GLN A 319 9.14 21.04 3.86
C GLN A 319 9.55 20.82 2.40
N LEU A 320 8.84 19.95 1.68
CA LEU A 320 9.14 19.57 0.31
C LEU A 320 8.58 20.56 -0.73
N LEU A 321 7.71 21.49 -0.34
CA LEU A 321 7.03 22.39 -1.27
C LEU A 321 7.99 23.18 -2.18
N PRO A 322 9.09 23.79 -1.69
CA PRO A 322 10.01 24.52 -2.58
C PRO A 322 10.67 23.61 -3.63
N VAL A 323 10.96 22.35 -3.27
CA VAL A 323 11.51 21.36 -4.21
C VAL A 323 10.45 20.96 -5.22
N ALA A 324 9.21 20.75 -4.79
CA ALA A 324 8.10 20.38 -5.66
C ALA A 324 7.72 21.51 -6.63
N GLU A 325 7.87 22.78 -6.24
CA GLU A 325 7.70 23.93 -7.13
C GLU A 325 8.76 23.93 -8.24
N ASP A 326 10.03 23.68 -7.91
CA ASP A 326 11.11 23.58 -8.89
C ASP A 326 10.94 22.39 -9.85
N LEU A 327 10.33 21.30 -9.37
CA LEU A 327 10.04 20.09 -10.14
C LEU A 327 8.70 20.15 -10.90
N ASP A 328 7.95 21.25 -10.80
CA ASP A 328 6.61 21.41 -11.36
C ASP A 328 5.63 20.29 -10.93
N CYS A 329 5.71 19.87 -9.66
CA CYS A 329 4.88 18.83 -9.08
C CYS A 329 4.21 19.23 -7.75
N ALA A 330 4.24 20.52 -7.37
CA ALA A 330 3.61 21.02 -6.15
C ALA A 330 2.10 20.70 -6.04
N ALA A 331 1.37 20.78 -7.16
CA ALA A 331 -0.05 20.43 -7.19
C ALA A 331 -0.28 18.93 -6.94
N ASP A 332 0.61 18.08 -7.45
CA ASP A 332 0.56 16.63 -7.23
C ASP A 332 0.97 16.25 -5.81
N LEU A 333 2.00 16.92 -5.26
CA LEU A 333 2.40 16.74 -3.87
C LEU A 333 1.27 17.11 -2.90
N ALA A 334 0.52 18.16 -3.20
CA ALA A 334 -0.63 18.61 -2.40
C ALA A 334 -1.79 17.59 -2.37
N LEU A 335 -1.82 16.59 -3.26
CA LEU A 335 -2.78 15.50 -3.21
C LEU A 335 -2.53 14.58 -2.02
N ALA A 336 -1.29 14.37 -1.58
CA ALA A 336 -0.97 13.44 -0.49
C ALA A 336 -1.79 13.68 0.80
N PRO A 337 -1.87 14.90 1.37
CA PRO A 337 -2.72 15.16 2.54
C PRO A 337 -4.23 15.12 2.21
N GLN A 338 -4.62 15.38 0.97
CA GLN A 338 -6.02 15.27 0.53
C GLN A 338 -6.48 13.80 0.54
N LEU A 339 -5.64 12.87 0.09
CA LEU A 339 -5.92 11.43 0.10
C LEU A 339 -6.20 10.89 1.52
N VAL A 340 -5.50 11.40 2.53
CA VAL A 340 -5.78 11.05 3.93
C VAL A 340 -7.18 11.54 4.34
N SER A 341 -7.55 12.75 3.92
CA SER A 341 -8.85 13.36 4.22
C SER A 341 -10.03 12.68 3.52
N ASP A 342 -9.83 12.31 2.24
CA ASP A 342 -10.82 11.58 1.43
C ASP A 342 -10.91 10.08 1.82
N GLY A 343 -9.95 9.62 2.62
CA GLY A 343 -9.72 8.24 3.01
C GLY A 343 -8.90 7.51 1.96
N VAL A 344 -7.77 6.92 2.37
CA VAL A 344 -6.86 6.15 1.49
C VAL A 344 -7.45 4.81 1.04
N GLY A 345 -6.80 4.13 0.09
CA GLY A 345 -7.29 2.93 -0.59
C GLY A 345 -7.93 1.88 0.34
N TYR A 346 -7.19 1.39 1.34
CA TYR A 346 -7.70 0.35 2.25
C TYR A 346 -8.92 0.80 3.06
N VAL A 347 -9.00 2.09 3.40
CA VAL A 347 -10.15 2.68 4.13
C VAL A 347 -11.37 2.64 3.22
N ARG A 348 -11.22 3.09 1.96
CA ARG A 348 -12.32 3.09 1.00
C ARG A 348 -12.81 1.66 0.71
N GLN A 349 -11.91 0.72 0.48
CA GLN A 349 -12.25 -0.69 0.26
C GLN A 349 -13.05 -1.30 1.43
N ARG A 350 -12.60 -1.11 2.68
CA ARG A 350 -13.34 -1.58 3.87
C ARG A 350 -14.71 -0.92 4.01
N LEU A 351 -14.80 0.38 3.74
CA LEU A 351 -16.08 1.10 3.79
C LEU A 351 -17.06 0.64 2.72
N VAL A 352 -16.58 0.35 1.50
CA VAL A 352 -17.40 -0.21 0.42
C VAL A 352 -17.89 -1.60 0.81
N SER A 353 -16.99 -2.51 1.20
CA SER A 353 -17.34 -3.87 1.64
C SER A 353 -18.40 -3.84 2.75
N LYS A 354 -18.20 -3.03 3.80
CA LYS A 354 -19.15 -2.90 4.91
C LYS A 354 -20.52 -2.37 4.48
N ARG A 355 -20.56 -1.42 3.53
CA ARG A 355 -21.81 -0.78 3.08
C ARG A 355 -22.59 -1.65 2.09
N ALA A 356 -21.88 -2.37 1.22
CA ALA A 356 -22.47 -3.22 0.19
C ALA A 356 -22.72 -4.65 0.68
N GLY A 357 -22.02 -5.11 1.71
CA GLY A 357 -22.13 -6.47 2.24
C GLY A 357 -21.41 -7.53 1.41
N THR A 358 -20.54 -7.14 0.46
CA THR A 358 -19.80 -8.06 -0.42
C THR A 358 -18.48 -7.45 -0.89
N LEU A 359 -17.50 -8.31 -1.20
CA LEU A 359 -16.20 -7.93 -1.75
C LEU A 359 -16.25 -7.68 -3.27
N ASP A 360 -17.26 -8.17 -3.98
CA ASP A 360 -17.50 -7.79 -5.39
C ASP A 360 -17.60 -6.27 -5.56
N ALA A 361 -18.27 -5.61 -4.62
CA ALA A 361 -18.43 -4.16 -4.63
C ALA A 361 -17.09 -3.43 -4.51
N VAL A 362 -16.09 -4.04 -3.86
CA VAL A 362 -14.76 -3.47 -3.72
C VAL A 362 -14.04 -3.44 -5.06
N VAL A 363 -14.10 -4.53 -5.83
CA VAL A 363 -13.52 -4.61 -7.17
C VAL A 363 -14.24 -3.65 -8.12
N ALA A 364 -15.58 -3.62 -8.10
CA ALA A 364 -16.37 -2.71 -8.91
C ALA A 364 -16.09 -1.23 -8.56
N HIS A 365 -15.85 -0.93 -7.28
CA HIS A 365 -15.44 0.41 -6.83
C HIS A 365 -14.06 0.77 -7.36
N SER A 366 -13.08 -0.14 -7.28
CA SER A 366 -11.74 0.09 -7.83
C SER A 366 -11.77 0.36 -9.34
N ARG A 367 -12.55 -0.42 -10.11
CA ARG A 367 -12.80 -0.17 -11.55
C ARG A 367 -13.36 1.23 -11.80
N ALA A 368 -14.31 1.66 -10.97
CA ALA A 368 -14.90 2.99 -11.07
C ALA A 368 -13.91 4.12 -10.73
N GLU A 369 -13.08 3.95 -9.70
CA GLU A 369 -12.02 4.91 -9.34
C GLU A 369 -10.99 5.02 -10.45
N LEU A 370 -10.58 3.89 -11.04
CA LEU A 370 -9.64 3.87 -12.16
C LEU A 370 -10.17 4.69 -13.34
N LYS A 371 -11.43 4.44 -13.74
CA LYS A 371 -12.09 5.18 -14.82
C LYS A 371 -12.27 6.66 -14.53
N ALA A 372 -12.51 7.02 -13.26
CA ALA A 372 -12.64 8.41 -12.84
C ALA A 372 -11.28 9.13 -12.74
N GLY A 373 -10.19 8.39 -12.56
CA GLY A 373 -8.85 8.94 -12.34
C GLY A 373 -8.66 9.58 -10.96
N THR A 374 -9.63 9.44 -10.06
CA THR A 374 -9.67 10.07 -8.73
C THR A 374 -10.41 9.18 -7.73
N PRO A 375 -10.17 9.32 -6.41
CA PRO A 375 -10.97 8.63 -5.40
C PRO A 375 -12.47 8.92 -5.53
N ILE A 376 -13.30 7.91 -5.32
CA ILE A 376 -14.76 8.00 -5.30
C ILE A 376 -15.24 7.69 -3.89
N ALA A 377 -16.04 8.59 -3.30
CA ALA A 377 -16.59 8.38 -1.98
C ALA A 377 -17.42 7.07 -1.90
N PRO A 378 -17.08 6.13 -0.98
CA PRO A 378 -17.77 4.83 -0.85
C PRO A 378 -19.29 4.93 -0.72
N ALA A 379 -19.80 5.93 0.00
CA ALA A 379 -21.23 6.13 0.20
C ALA A 379 -21.96 6.50 -1.10
N LEU A 380 -21.34 7.33 -1.95
CA LEU A 380 -21.90 7.74 -3.24
C LEU A 380 -21.89 6.58 -4.24
N PHE A 381 -20.80 5.81 -4.27
CA PHE A 381 -20.68 4.63 -5.12
C PHE A 381 -21.78 3.60 -4.82
N VAL A 382 -21.90 3.17 -3.56
CA VAL A 382 -22.86 2.13 -3.16
C VAL A 382 -24.31 2.58 -3.39
N ALA A 383 -24.63 3.85 -3.12
CA ALA A 383 -25.97 4.37 -3.32
C ALA A 383 -26.40 4.43 -4.79
N ARG A 384 -25.47 4.69 -5.73
CA ARG A 384 -25.78 4.92 -7.15
C ARG A 384 -25.59 3.70 -8.03
N GLN A 385 -24.48 2.98 -7.85
CA GLN A 385 -24.03 1.95 -8.79
C GLN A 385 -24.25 0.54 -8.25
N TRP A 386 -24.18 0.35 -6.93
CA TRP A 386 -24.36 -0.98 -6.35
C TRP A 386 -25.83 -1.36 -6.11
N ARG A 387 -26.66 -0.46 -5.57
CA ARG A 387 -28.09 -0.75 -5.36
C ARG A 387 -28.88 -1.03 -6.65
N GLY A 388 -28.42 -0.52 -7.79
CA GLY A 388 -29.04 -0.78 -9.09
C GLY A 388 -28.94 -2.24 -9.55
N SER A 389 -27.97 -3.02 -9.04
CA SER A 389 -27.82 -4.44 -9.40
C SER A 389 -28.74 -5.38 -8.60
N GLU A 390 -29.16 -4.98 -7.39
CA GLU A 390 -30.16 -5.72 -6.59
C GLU A 390 -31.58 -5.60 -7.17
N GLU A 391 -31.91 -4.50 -7.85
CA GLU A 391 -33.21 -4.38 -8.55
C GLU A 391 -33.25 -5.18 -9.85
N ALA A 392 -32.11 -5.34 -10.55
CA ALA A 392 -32.02 -6.17 -11.74
C ALA A 392 -32.23 -7.67 -11.44
N THR A 393 -31.69 -8.16 -10.31
CA THR A 393 -31.83 -9.55 -9.85
C THR A 393 -33.20 -9.88 -9.25
N ARG A 394 -34.04 -8.88 -8.92
CA ARG A 394 -35.42 -9.09 -8.47
C ARG A 394 -36.44 -9.20 -9.60
N SER A 395 -36.05 -8.95 -10.85
CA SER A 395 -36.96 -8.98 -12.00
C SER A 395 -37.06 -10.35 -12.71
N GLU A 396 -36.21 -11.31 -12.36
CA GLU A 396 -36.24 -12.68 -12.90
C GLU A 396 -36.38 -13.70 -11.76
N GLY A 397 -37.62 -14.01 -11.37
CA GLY A 397 -37.83 -14.96 -10.27
C GLY A 397 -39.28 -15.27 -9.92
N SER A 398 -40.19 -15.40 -10.90
CA SER A 398 -41.49 -16.04 -10.66
C SER A 398 -41.54 -17.41 -11.34
N GLY A 399 -41.47 -18.47 -10.53
CA GLY A 399 -42.07 -19.76 -10.87
C GLY A 399 -41.11 -20.90 -11.15
N HIS A 400 -40.63 -21.57 -10.09
CA HIS A 400 -40.68 -23.03 -10.03
C HIS A 400 -40.36 -23.52 -8.61
N THR A 401 -41.34 -24.18 -7.99
CA THR A 401 -41.13 -25.07 -6.85
C THR A 401 -40.75 -26.45 -7.37
N PRO A 402 -39.78 -27.12 -6.72
CA PRO A 402 -39.88 -28.57 -6.56
C PRO A 402 -39.79 -28.99 -5.09
N THR A 403 -40.64 -29.96 -4.76
CA THR A 403 -40.78 -30.67 -3.49
C THR A 403 -39.82 -31.86 -3.36
N SER A 404 -39.57 -32.26 -2.10
CA SER A 404 -38.95 -33.51 -1.59
C SER A 404 -37.42 -33.60 -1.73
N GLY A 405 -36.60 -34.00 -0.74
CA GLY A 405 -36.80 -34.50 0.62
C GLY A 405 -35.83 -35.67 0.86
N ASN A 406 -34.79 -35.51 1.70
CA ASN A 406 -34.51 -36.34 2.89
C ASN A 406 -33.23 -35.85 3.63
N PRO A 407 -33.12 -36.08 4.95
CA PRO A 407 -32.13 -35.49 5.84
C PRO A 407 -30.96 -36.46 6.09
N ASP A 408 -29.76 -35.93 6.23
CA ASP A 408 -28.69 -36.45 7.09
C ASP A 408 -27.47 -35.54 6.93
N GLU A 409 -27.24 -34.63 7.89
CA GLU A 409 -25.90 -34.25 8.39
C GLU A 409 -26.02 -33.24 9.55
N PRO A 410 -25.14 -33.30 10.57
CA PRO A 410 -25.32 -32.58 11.81
C PRO A 410 -24.94 -31.10 11.68
N ALA A 411 -25.75 -30.25 12.33
CA ALA A 411 -25.54 -28.82 12.45
C ALA A 411 -24.20 -28.50 13.12
N SER A 412 -23.26 -27.93 12.35
CA SER A 412 -22.11 -27.22 12.87
C SER A 412 -22.57 -25.87 13.41
N GLN A 413 -22.52 -25.72 14.75
CA GLN A 413 -22.75 -24.45 15.42
C GLN A 413 -21.59 -23.50 15.12
N ALA A 414 -21.85 -22.49 14.28
CA ALA A 414 -20.97 -21.33 14.16
C ALA A 414 -20.93 -20.61 15.52
N GLN A 415 -19.77 -20.63 16.17
CA GLN A 415 -19.50 -19.80 17.33
C GLN A 415 -19.41 -18.33 16.90
N PRO A 416 -19.94 -17.37 17.68
CA PRO A 416 -19.75 -15.96 17.39
C PRO A 416 -18.27 -15.60 17.51
N HIS A 417 -17.76 -14.92 16.48
CA HIS A 417 -16.40 -14.39 16.42
C HIS A 417 -16.08 -13.60 17.70
N SER A 418 -15.05 -14.05 18.42
CA SER A 418 -14.44 -13.31 19.52
C SER A 418 -13.87 -12.00 18.97
N ALA A 419 -14.31 -10.87 19.53
CA ALA A 419 -13.68 -9.58 19.29
C ALA A 419 -12.18 -9.67 19.65
N VAL A 420 -11.33 -9.31 18.70
CA VAL A 420 -9.88 -9.19 18.92
C VAL A 420 -9.66 -7.93 19.75
N SER A 421 -9.42 -8.12 21.05
CA SER A 421 -9.00 -7.04 21.95
C SER A 421 -7.68 -6.47 21.49
N ILE A 422 -7.63 -5.15 21.26
CA ILE A 422 -6.38 -4.39 21.14
C ILE A 422 -5.59 -4.65 22.44
N PRO A 423 -4.31 -5.09 22.39
CA PRO A 423 -3.52 -5.20 23.59
C PRO A 423 -3.44 -3.80 24.20
N GLN A 424 -3.77 -3.70 25.50
CA GLN A 424 -3.46 -2.51 26.27
C GLN A 424 -1.96 -2.28 26.13
N THR A 425 -1.56 -1.31 25.31
CA THR A 425 -0.23 -0.74 25.38
C THR A 425 -0.10 -0.25 26.82
N GLY A 426 0.72 -0.96 27.62
CA GLY A 426 1.12 -0.47 28.94
C GLY A 426 1.51 1.00 28.77
N ALA A 427 0.89 1.86 29.57
CA ALA A 427 0.84 3.30 29.39
C ALA A 427 2.18 3.89 28.89
N ILE A 428 2.31 4.03 27.57
CA ILE A 428 3.07 5.13 27.00
C ILE A 428 2.18 6.32 27.31
N ASP A 429 2.66 7.25 28.13
CA ASP A 429 1.97 8.50 28.35
C ASP A 429 2.02 9.28 27.02
N ALA A 430 1.09 8.95 26.13
CA ALA A 430 1.00 9.53 24.82
C ALA A 430 0.85 11.04 25.01
N GLN A 431 1.81 11.80 24.48
CA GLN A 431 1.83 13.26 24.57
C GLN A 431 0.43 13.81 24.22
N PRO A 432 -0.05 14.90 24.84
CA PRO A 432 -1.40 15.42 24.65
C PRO A 432 -1.83 15.57 23.17
N ARG A 433 -0.89 15.95 22.29
CA ARG A 433 -1.09 16.06 20.83
C ARG A 433 -1.46 14.73 20.16
N ILE A 434 -0.90 13.62 20.63
CA ILE A 434 -1.18 12.28 20.10
C ILE A 434 -2.61 11.84 20.46
N ARG A 435 -3.05 12.13 21.70
CA ARG A 435 -4.40 11.77 22.16
C ARG A 435 -5.50 12.53 21.39
N GLU A 436 -5.29 13.82 21.11
CA GLU A 436 -6.24 14.63 20.34
C GLU A 436 -6.35 14.18 18.88
N ALA A 437 -5.22 13.81 18.25
CA ALA A 437 -5.21 13.35 16.85
C ALA A 437 -6.02 12.07 16.63
N TYR A 438 -6.04 11.13 17.59
CA TYR A 438 -6.79 9.87 17.49
C TYR A 438 -8.31 10.02 17.64
N LEU A 439 -8.77 11.03 18.38
CA LEU A 439 -10.19 11.25 18.66
C LEU A 439 -10.97 11.84 17.47
N HIS A 440 -10.26 12.42 16.49
CA HIS A 440 -10.85 13.13 15.35
C HIS A 440 -10.69 12.41 14.00
N THR A 441 -10.21 11.17 13.98
CA THR A 441 -10.00 10.39 12.76
C THR A 441 -11.32 9.89 12.13
N PRO A 442 -11.60 10.17 10.84
CA PRO A 442 -12.69 9.52 10.12
C PRO A 442 -12.47 8.00 10.08
N GLY A 443 -13.41 7.23 10.64
CA GLY A 443 -13.30 5.77 10.78
C GLY A 443 -13.01 5.27 12.20
N SER A 444 -12.72 6.15 13.16
CA SER A 444 -12.54 5.80 14.59
C SER A 444 -13.81 5.97 15.45
N HIS A 445 -15.01 6.00 14.87
CA HIS A 445 -16.25 6.16 15.65
C HIS A 445 -16.85 4.83 16.12
N SER A 446 -16.45 4.50 17.36
CA SER A 446 -17.27 4.07 18.50
C SER A 446 -18.23 2.88 18.34
N ALA A 447 -17.69 1.69 18.61
CA ALA A 447 -18.35 0.71 19.49
C ALA A 447 -17.40 0.25 20.62
N ASP A 448 -16.07 0.33 20.43
CA ASP A 448 -15.11 -0.27 21.35
C ASP A 448 -14.48 0.69 22.38
N LEU A 449 -14.62 2.01 22.24
CA LEU A 449 -14.01 2.99 23.15
C LEU A 449 -14.83 3.30 24.41
N ASN A 450 -16.15 3.10 24.39
CA ASN A 450 -17.01 3.38 25.56
C ASN A 450 -16.92 2.32 26.67
N LEU A 451 -16.22 1.20 26.44
CA LEU A 451 -15.95 0.18 27.45
C LEU A 451 -14.58 0.35 28.15
N GLN A 452 -13.80 1.37 27.80
CA GLN A 452 -12.43 1.55 28.33
C GLN A 452 -12.19 2.82 29.16
N LEU A 453 -13.20 3.66 29.41
CA LEU A 453 -13.07 4.85 30.26
C LEU A 453 -14.07 4.96 31.41
N GLY A 454 -14.81 3.88 31.73
CA GLY A 454 -15.83 3.88 32.77
C GLY A 454 -15.49 2.93 33.92
N GLY A 455 -14.76 3.41 34.92
CA GLY A 455 -14.48 2.67 36.16
C GLY A 455 -14.57 3.58 37.37
N GLU A 456 -15.81 3.88 37.80
CA GLU A 456 -16.25 3.97 39.20
C GLU A 456 -17.53 4.82 39.26
N GLN A 457 -18.68 4.14 39.25
CA GLN A 457 -19.83 4.52 40.08
C GLN A 457 -20.90 3.43 40.05
N SER A 458 -21.36 3.06 41.25
CA SER A 458 -22.56 2.28 41.60
C SER A 458 -22.29 0.88 42.19
N ALA A 459 -22.02 0.86 43.50
CA ALA A 459 -22.53 -0.19 44.38
C ALA A 459 -23.64 0.42 45.24
N ALA A 460 -24.88 -0.02 45.02
CA ALA A 460 -26.04 0.45 45.75
C ALA A 460 -26.17 -0.27 47.12
N ALA A 461 -26.36 0.56 48.15
CA ALA A 461 -27.12 0.40 49.40
C ALA A 461 -27.43 -1.02 49.93
N SER A 462 -26.99 -1.28 51.17
CA SER A 462 -27.88 -1.73 52.26
C SER A 462 -27.19 -1.75 53.64
N LYS A 463 -27.77 -0.96 54.57
CA LYS A 463 -27.87 -1.15 56.03
C LYS A 463 -26.67 -0.90 56.97
N ALA A 464 -26.88 0.12 57.81
CA ALA A 464 -26.87 0.10 59.29
C ALA A 464 -25.73 0.82 60.04
N THR A 465 -26.17 1.88 60.75
CA THR A 465 -25.86 2.30 62.13
C THR A 465 -24.45 2.79 62.53
N GLU A 466 -24.40 4.11 62.81
CA GLU A 466 -24.03 4.72 64.10
C GLU A 466 -22.64 4.43 64.74
N LYS A 467 -21.75 5.45 64.76
CA LYS A 467 -21.18 6.13 65.97
C LYS A 467 -19.76 6.72 65.77
N ASP A 468 -19.64 7.93 66.31
CA ASP A 468 -18.49 8.56 67.00
C ASP A 468 -17.15 8.93 66.28
N ARG A 469 -16.94 10.26 66.25
CA ARG A 469 -15.73 11.12 66.32
C ARG A 469 -14.51 10.59 67.13
N PRO A 470 -13.36 11.32 67.22
CA PRO A 470 -12.58 12.13 66.25
C PRO A 470 -11.02 11.99 66.46
N THR A 471 -10.22 12.98 66.00
CA THR A 471 -8.80 13.34 66.33
C THR A 471 -7.69 12.55 65.61
N GLN A 472 -6.52 13.09 65.25
CA GLN A 472 -5.82 14.40 65.25
C GLN A 472 -4.47 14.19 64.49
N TRP A 473 -3.71 15.29 64.29
CA TRP A 473 -2.28 15.41 63.89
C TRP A 473 -1.99 15.34 62.37
N GLY A 474 -1.38 16.32 61.69
CA GLY A 474 -0.70 17.56 62.10
C GLY A 474 0.78 17.56 61.70
N ALA A 475 1.15 18.49 60.81
CA ALA A 475 2.51 18.96 60.43
C ALA A 475 3.44 17.96 59.69
N GLY A 476 4.32 18.35 58.78
CA GLY A 476 4.76 19.67 58.30
C GLY A 476 5.96 19.50 57.35
N ALA A 477 6.12 20.50 56.49
CA ALA A 477 7.20 20.84 55.56
C ALA A 477 8.57 20.09 55.62
N ALA A 478 9.04 19.69 54.44
CA ALA A 478 10.26 20.22 53.79
C ALA A 478 10.19 19.92 52.28
#